data_AF-A0AAY4A8N6-F1
#
_entry.id   AF-A0AAY4A8N6-F1
#
_cell.length_a   1.000
_cell.length_b   1.000
_cell.length_c   1.000
_cell.angle_alpha   90.00
_cell.angle_beta   90.00
_cell.angle_gamma   90.00
#
_symmetry.space_group_name_H-M   'P 1'
#
loop_
_entity.id
_entity.type
_entity.pdbx_description
1 polymer ?
#
loop_
_entity_poly.entity_id
_entity_poly.type
_entity_poly.pdbx_seq_one_letter_code
_entity_poly.pdbx_strand_id
1 'polypeptide(L)'
;MQKAQRPATHRSKQSPAGVMRFVAPVSRDRVIRDFPKCYDLQACLQMKTDWNTQAKKACRDRTTAHQGWDRTRMSKVVVVGDLNVGKTCLINRFCKDAFDRDYKATIGVDFEVERFEIAGLPFSLQIWDTAGQEKFKCIASAYYRGAQVIVTAFDMSDIKTLDHTRQWLTEALKENEPSSCSVFLVGTKNDLLSPEARLRTEIDAVKVALELQAEFWSLSSKTGENVKEFFFRVAALAFEDAILKELEGANPPSRIGEGSILSDTVDKAEVQGMKKTCC
;
A
#
# COMPACT_ATOMS: atom_id res chain seq x y z
N MET A 1 -1.11 22.52 -68.78
CA MET A 1 -1.38 23.85 -68.19
C MET A 1 -2.81 23.86 -67.65
N GLN A 2 -3.04 24.59 -66.55
CA GLN A 2 -4.23 24.59 -65.67
C GLN A 2 -4.20 23.56 -64.53
N LYS A 3 -3.91 24.05 -63.32
CA LYS A 3 -4.51 23.54 -62.08
C LYS A 3 -5.02 24.73 -61.28
N ALA A 4 -6.32 24.69 -61.03
CA ALA A 4 -7.11 25.69 -60.35
C ALA A 4 -6.81 25.73 -58.84
N GLN A 5 -6.82 26.96 -58.30
CA GLN A 5 -6.90 27.26 -56.87
C GLN A 5 -8.26 26.83 -56.30
N ARG A 6 -8.25 26.24 -55.09
CA ARG A 6 -9.40 26.22 -54.17
C ARG A 6 -8.92 26.66 -52.80
N PRO A 7 -9.61 27.59 -52.10
CA PRO A 7 -9.26 27.99 -50.74
C PRO A 7 -9.82 26.98 -49.73
N ALA A 8 -9.01 26.58 -48.77
CA ALA A 8 -9.43 25.72 -47.66
C ALA A 8 -10.16 26.56 -46.61
N THR A 9 -11.45 26.28 -46.43
CA THR A 9 -12.29 26.82 -45.36
C THR A 9 -11.86 26.28 -43.99
N HIS A 10 -11.53 27.19 -43.08
CA HIS A 10 -11.23 26.93 -41.67
C HIS A 10 -12.51 26.45 -40.95
N ARG A 11 -12.64 25.14 -40.69
CA ARG A 11 -13.64 24.61 -39.75
C ARG A 11 -12.97 24.39 -38.40
N SER A 12 -13.35 25.21 -37.43
CA SER A 12 -13.10 25.01 -36.00
C SER A 12 -13.68 23.65 -35.58
N LYS A 13 -12.82 22.69 -35.28
CA LYS A 13 -13.23 21.47 -34.58
C LYS A 13 -13.44 21.80 -33.11
N GLN A 14 -14.70 21.98 -32.73
CA GLN A 14 -15.15 21.85 -31.35
C GLN A 14 -14.74 20.47 -30.83
N SER A 15 -14.06 20.45 -29.69
CA SER A 15 -13.73 19.25 -28.92
C SER A 15 -15.00 18.68 -28.28
N PRO A 16 -15.32 17.39 -28.44
CA PRO A 16 -16.38 16.78 -27.67
C PRO A 16 -15.86 16.43 -26.26
N ALA A 17 -16.75 16.68 -25.32
CA ALA A 17 -16.66 16.48 -23.89
C ALA A 17 -16.16 15.09 -23.43
N GLY A 18 -15.55 15.10 -22.23
CA GLY A 18 -15.75 14.05 -21.24
C GLY A 18 -14.98 12.76 -21.45
N VAL A 19 -13.69 12.76 -21.12
CA VAL A 19 -12.97 11.51 -20.82
C VAL A 19 -13.54 10.99 -19.49
N MET A 20 -14.59 10.15 -19.55
CA MET A 20 -14.87 9.22 -18.46
C MET A 20 -13.62 8.33 -18.33
N ARG A 21 -12.82 8.57 -17.30
CA ARG A 21 -11.75 7.66 -16.91
C ARG A 21 -12.42 6.38 -16.45
N PHE A 22 -12.54 5.39 -17.33
CA PHE A 22 -12.92 4.05 -16.94
C PHE A 22 -11.87 3.53 -15.96
N VAL A 23 -12.21 3.55 -14.67
CA VAL A 23 -11.44 2.86 -13.64
C VAL A 23 -11.47 1.38 -13.99
N ALA A 24 -10.30 0.79 -14.24
CA ALA A 24 -10.19 -0.62 -14.58
C ALA A 24 -10.94 -1.47 -13.52
N PRO A 25 -11.79 -2.42 -13.97
CA PRO A 25 -12.63 -3.21 -13.07
C PRO A 25 -11.78 -3.99 -12.06
N VAL A 26 -12.30 -4.15 -10.84
CA VAL A 26 -11.66 -4.99 -9.81
C VAL A 26 -11.49 -6.41 -10.37
N SER A 27 -10.29 -6.96 -10.25
CA SER A 27 -10.03 -8.33 -10.69
C SER A 27 -10.89 -9.31 -9.87
N ARG A 28 -11.44 -10.34 -10.53
CA ARG A 28 -12.36 -11.30 -9.89
C ARG A 28 -11.73 -12.03 -8.70
N ASP A 29 -10.40 -12.11 -8.66
CA ASP A 29 -9.62 -12.73 -7.61
C ASP A 29 -9.29 -11.78 -6.44
N ARG A 30 -9.88 -10.57 -6.40
CA ARG A 30 -9.75 -9.53 -5.35
C ARG A 30 -11.09 -9.17 -4.69
N VAL A 31 -12.03 -10.12 -4.67
CA VAL A 31 -13.33 -9.98 -4.01
C VAL A 31 -13.29 -10.66 -2.63
N ILE A 32 -13.63 -9.93 -1.57
CA ILE A 32 -13.71 -10.42 -0.19
C ILE A 32 -15.17 -10.39 0.25
N ARG A 33 -15.76 -11.58 0.41
CA ARG A 33 -17.15 -11.76 0.88
C ARG A 33 -17.19 -12.07 2.37
N ASP A 34 -16.35 -13.00 2.79
CA ASP A 34 -16.21 -13.44 4.18
C ASP A 34 -14.94 -12.85 4.80
N PHE A 35 -14.96 -12.61 6.11
CA PHE A 35 -13.83 -12.02 6.81
C PHE A 35 -12.63 -12.99 6.80
N PRO A 36 -11.45 -12.59 6.30
CA PRO A 36 -10.28 -13.46 6.28
C PRO A 36 -9.82 -13.83 7.68
N LYS A 37 -9.44 -15.09 7.87
CA LYS A 37 -8.89 -15.60 9.13
C LYS A 37 -7.47 -15.07 9.36
N CYS A 38 -7.06 -14.97 10.62
CA CYS A 38 -5.67 -14.76 10.99
C CYS A 38 -4.84 -16.03 10.74
N TYR A 39 -3.52 -15.86 10.63
CA TYR A 39 -2.57 -16.97 10.45
C TYR A 39 -2.44 -17.83 11.70
N ASP A 40 -2.17 -17.21 12.85
CA ASP A 40 -2.03 -17.87 14.14
C ASP A 40 -2.95 -17.22 15.18
N LEU A 41 -3.73 -18.03 15.90
CA LEU A 41 -4.66 -17.57 16.92
C LEU A 41 -3.94 -17.01 18.17
N GLN A 42 -2.72 -17.46 18.48
CA GLN A 42 -1.93 -17.00 19.62
C GLN A 42 -1.28 -15.64 19.38
N ALA A 43 -1.08 -15.25 18.11
CA ALA A 43 -0.56 -13.95 17.72
C ALA A 43 -1.61 -13.09 17.00
N CYS A 44 -2.90 -13.42 17.15
CA CYS A 44 -3.98 -12.61 16.61
C CYS A 44 -4.52 -11.67 17.70
N LEU A 45 -4.19 -10.38 17.59
CA LEU A 45 -4.66 -9.37 18.54
C LEU A 45 -6.17 -9.10 18.44
N GLN A 46 -6.76 -9.44 17.30
CA GLN A 46 -8.18 -9.31 17.06
C GLN A 46 -8.73 -10.68 16.67
N MET A 47 -9.23 -11.43 17.66
CA MET A 47 -10.00 -12.68 17.51
C MET A 47 -11.34 -12.43 16.81
N LYS A 48 -11.29 -11.80 15.64
CA LYS A 48 -12.41 -11.46 14.76
C LYS A 48 -12.53 -12.56 13.72
N THR A 49 -13.63 -13.29 13.83
CA THR A 49 -14.07 -14.30 12.87
C THR A 49 -15.10 -13.74 11.88
N ASP A 50 -15.54 -12.50 12.08
CA ASP A 50 -16.63 -11.89 11.31
C ASP A 50 -16.54 -10.35 11.35
N TRP A 51 -17.18 -9.70 10.39
CA TRP A 51 -17.23 -8.23 10.29
C TRP A 51 -18.01 -7.61 11.47
N ASN A 52 -17.58 -6.43 11.90
CA ASN A 52 -18.25 -5.60 12.87
C ASN A 52 -19.71 -5.31 12.44
N THR A 53 -20.65 -5.45 13.37
CA THR A 53 -22.09 -5.27 13.13
C THR A 53 -22.43 -3.91 12.54
N GLN A 54 -21.78 -2.83 12.99
CA GLN A 54 -21.97 -1.49 12.46
C GLN A 54 -21.42 -1.38 11.04
N ALA A 55 -20.25 -1.96 10.76
CA ALA A 55 -19.70 -2.02 9.42
C ALA A 55 -20.61 -2.80 8.47
N LYS A 56 -21.17 -3.95 8.90
CA LYS A 56 -22.17 -4.71 8.12
C LYS A 56 -23.42 -3.90 7.80
N LYS A 57 -23.95 -3.17 8.79
CA LYS A 57 -25.15 -2.33 8.60
C LYS A 57 -24.85 -1.20 7.61
N ALA A 58 -23.74 -0.50 7.82
CA ALA A 58 -23.29 0.56 6.92
C ALA A 58 -23.06 0.05 5.49
N CYS A 59 -22.51 -1.15 5.30
CA CYS A 59 -22.36 -1.74 3.98
C CYS A 59 -23.71 -1.98 3.30
N ARG A 60 -24.68 -2.60 4.00
CA ARG A 60 -26.02 -2.89 3.45
C ARG A 60 -26.80 -1.63 3.06
N ASP A 61 -26.78 -0.62 3.94
CA ASP A 61 -27.47 0.65 3.70
C ASP A 61 -26.85 1.43 2.53
N ARG A 62 -25.56 1.17 2.22
CA ARG A 62 -24.81 1.84 1.15
C ARG A 62 -24.83 1.08 -0.17
N THR A 63 -25.01 -0.24 -0.17
CA THR A 63 -25.24 -1.02 -1.40
C THR A 63 -26.52 -0.57 -2.14
N THR A 64 -27.54 -0.12 -1.40
CA THR A 64 -28.83 0.33 -1.94
C THR A 64 -28.83 1.78 -2.41
N ALA A 65 -27.90 2.61 -1.91
CA ALA A 65 -27.75 4.00 -2.31
C ALA A 65 -26.68 4.14 -3.41
N HIS A 66 -27.08 4.07 -4.68
CA HIS A 66 -26.23 4.27 -5.87
C HIS A 66 -25.67 5.72 -6.02
N GLN A 67 -25.03 6.27 -5.00
CA GLN A 67 -24.36 7.56 -5.09
C GLN A 67 -22.90 7.41 -5.56
N GLY A 68 -22.48 8.32 -6.45
CA GLY A 68 -21.25 8.28 -7.25
C GLY A 68 -20.00 7.86 -6.46
N TRP A 69 -19.60 6.61 -6.67
CA TRP A 69 -18.62 5.88 -5.85
C TRP A 69 -17.15 6.11 -6.28
N ASP A 70 -16.88 6.98 -7.24
CA ASP A 70 -15.54 7.13 -7.86
C ASP A 70 -14.49 7.89 -7.02
N ARG A 71 -14.69 8.01 -5.69
CA ARG A 71 -13.70 8.57 -4.75
C ARG A 71 -13.43 7.61 -3.58
N THR A 72 -13.10 6.37 -3.99
CA THR A 72 -12.20 5.38 -3.39
C THR A 72 -11.81 5.58 -1.93
N ARG A 73 -12.47 4.84 -1.04
CA ARG A 73 -11.89 4.48 0.27
C ARG A 73 -10.58 3.75 0.02
N MET A 74 -9.50 4.30 0.53
CA MET A 74 -8.18 3.69 0.42
C MET A 74 -7.43 3.81 1.74
N SER A 75 -6.64 2.77 2.03
CA SER A 75 -5.74 2.75 3.18
C SER A 75 -4.31 2.55 2.70
N LYS A 76 -3.42 3.35 3.25
CA LYS A 76 -1.99 3.30 3.06
C LYS A 76 -1.38 2.22 3.96
N VAL A 77 -0.67 1.31 3.32
CA VAL A 77 0.12 0.24 3.94
C VAL A 77 1.58 0.58 3.70
N VAL A 78 2.38 0.63 4.77
CA VAL A 78 3.82 0.85 4.67
C VAL A 78 4.53 -0.43 5.08
N VAL A 79 5.42 -0.94 4.22
CA VAL A 79 6.21 -2.14 4.49
C VAL A 79 7.64 -1.73 4.84
N VAL A 80 8.08 -2.03 6.07
CA VAL A 80 9.41 -1.70 6.63
C VAL A 80 10.14 -2.96 7.08
N GLY A 81 11.45 -2.85 7.30
CA GLY A 81 12.31 -3.98 7.70
C GLY A 81 13.68 -3.91 7.05
N ASP A 82 14.57 -4.83 7.43
CA ASP A 82 15.95 -4.84 6.98
C ASP A 82 16.12 -5.00 5.45
N LEU A 83 17.34 -4.75 4.99
CA LEU A 83 17.73 -5.07 3.62
C LEU A 83 17.59 -6.58 3.36
N ASN A 84 17.18 -6.94 2.13
CA ASN A 84 17.12 -8.33 1.68
C ASN A 84 16.16 -9.25 2.45
N VAL A 85 15.35 -8.76 3.40
CA VAL A 85 14.32 -9.61 4.03
C VAL A 85 13.25 -10.05 3.03
N GLY A 86 12.97 -9.26 1.98
CA GLY A 86 12.05 -9.67 0.89
C GLY A 86 10.78 -8.83 0.79
N LYS A 87 10.77 -7.59 1.29
CA LYS A 87 9.65 -6.63 1.18
C LYS A 87 9.16 -6.45 -0.26
N THR A 88 10.06 -6.10 -1.17
CA THR A 88 9.76 -5.94 -2.60
C THR A 88 9.23 -7.22 -3.22
N CYS A 89 9.82 -8.38 -2.88
CA CYS A 89 9.35 -9.67 -3.39
C CYS A 89 7.95 -10.01 -2.88
N LEU A 90 7.63 -9.69 -1.62
CA LEU A 90 6.30 -9.85 -1.04
C LEU A 90 5.25 -9.00 -1.78
N ILE A 91 5.56 -7.72 -2.01
CA ILE A 91 4.67 -6.80 -2.72
C ILE A 91 4.49 -7.25 -4.19
N ASN A 92 5.58 -7.56 -4.90
CA ASN A 92 5.50 -8.04 -6.28
C ASN A 92 4.77 -9.38 -6.40
N ARG A 93 4.94 -10.30 -5.45
CA ARG A 93 4.18 -11.55 -5.44
C ARG A 93 2.68 -11.29 -5.31
N PHE A 94 2.28 -10.33 -4.48
CA PHE A 94 0.86 -10.02 -4.33
C PHE A 94 0.28 -9.25 -5.53
N CYS A 95 0.95 -8.17 -5.97
CA CYS A 95 0.41 -7.25 -6.97
C CYS A 95 0.56 -7.77 -8.40
N LYS A 96 1.67 -8.46 -8.68
CA LYS A 96 2.07 -8.84 -10.05
C LYS A 96 2.13 -10.36 -10.27
N ASP A 97 1.85 -11.15 -9.23
CA ASP A 97 2.10 -12.60 -9.19
C ASP A 97 3.50 -12.98 -9.69
N ALA A 98 4.48 -12.13 -9.37
CA ALA A 98 5.84 -12.24 -9.88
C ALA A 98 6.84 -12.41 -8.73
N PHE A 99 7.86 -13.23 -8.98
CA PHE A 99 9.00 -13.39 -8.07
C PHE A 99 10.30 -13.38 -8.89
N ASP A 100 11.14 -12.39 -8.61
CA ASP A 100 12.48 -12.28 -9.15
C ASP A 100 13.50 -12.77 -8.12
N ARG A 101 14.41 -13.66 -8.55
CA ARG A 101 15.52 -14.16 -7.72
C ARG A 101 16.69 -13.19 -7.69
N ASP A 102 16.84 -12.38 -8.73
CA ASP A 102 17.95 -11.45 -8.85
C ASP A 102 17.68 -10.25 -7.95
N TYR A 103 18.28 -10.30 -6.77
CA TYR A 103 18.15 -9.24 -5.78
C TYR A 103 18.66 -7.91 -6.36
N LYS A 104 17.76 -6.92 -6.41
CA LYS A 104 18.08 -5.52 -6.65
C LYS A 104 17.63 -4.72 -5.44
N ALA A 105 18.56 -4.01 -4.82
CA ALA A 105 18.23 -3.15 -3.70
C ALA A 105 17.26 -2.06 -4.16
N THR A 106 16.14 -1.91 -3.44
CA THR A 106 15.21 -0.80 -3.65
C THR A 106 15.93 0.51 -3.39
N ILE A 107 15.99 1.37 -4.40
CA ILE A 107 16.52 2.72 -4.30
C ILE A 107 15.33 3.65 -4.08
N GLY A 108 15.26 4.29 -2.92
CA GLY A 108 14.16 5.18 -2.56
C GLY A 108 12.90 4.41 -2.13
N VAL A 109 11.75 4.80 -2.67
CA VAL A 109 10.43 4.31 -2.28
C VAL A 109 9.59 4.10 -3.55
N ASP A 110 8.89 2.98 -3.61
CA ASP A 110 7.95 2.65 -4.69
C ASP A 110 6.58 2.34 -4.08
N PHE A 111 5.50 2.42 -4.87
CA PHE A 111 4.18 2.03 -4.38
C PHE A 111 3.32 1.36 -5.44
N GLU A 112 2.52 0.40 -4.99
CA GLU A 112 1.51 -0.28 -5.79
C GLU A 112 0.12 0.05 -5.24
N VAL A 113 -0.88 0.13 -6.13
CA VAL A 113 -2.28 0.33 -5.73
C VAL A 113 -3.07 -0.92 -6.07
N GLU A 114 -3.58 -1.58 -5.04
CA GLU A 114 -4.40 -2.77 -5.21
C GLU A 114 -5.86 -2.54 -4.88
N ARG A 115 -6.73 -2.90 -5.84
CA ARG A 115 -8.18 -2.68 -5.74
C ARG A 115 -8.88 -3.96 -5.31
N PHE A 116 -9.80 -3.80 -4.38
CA PHE A 116 -10.63 -4.86 -3.81
C PHE A 116 -12.10 -4.50 -3.94
N GLU A 117 -12.94 -5.52 -3.94
CA GLU A 117 -14.36 -5.39 -3.66
C GLU A 117 -14.63 -6.11 -2.34
N ILE A 118 -15.01 -5.37 -1.30
CA ILE A 118 -15.16 -5.89 0.06
C ILE A 118 -16.61 -5.65 0.49
N ALA A 119 -17.34 -6.72 0.80
CA ALA A 119 -18.77 -6.63 1.12
C ALA A 119 -19.60 -5.85 0.06
N GLY A 120 -19.23 -5.99 -1.23
CA GLY A 120 -19.87 -5.29 -2.35
C GLY A 120 -19.47 -3.82 -2.51
N LEU A 121 -18.52 -3.32 -1.72
CA LEU A 121 -18.02 -1.95 -1.77
C LEU A 121 -16.57 -1.91 -2.27
N PRO A 122 -16.24 -1.07 -3.27
CA PRO A 122 -14.86 -0.93 -3.74
C PRO A 122 -13.94 -0.31 -2.68
N PHE A 123 -12.78 -0.90 -2.49
CA PHE A 123 -11.75 -0.46 -1.55
C PHE A 123 -10.38 -0.56 -2.22
N SER A 124 -9.39 0.21 -1.76
CA SER A 124 -8.04 0.11 -2.30
C SER A 124 -6.97 0.14 -1.21
N LEU A 125 -5.91 -0.63 -1.39
CA LEU A 125 -4.69 -0.51 -0.62
C LEU A 125 -3.65 0.24 -1.45
N GLN A 126 -2.98 1.22 -0.84
CA GLN A 126 -1.76 1.80 -1.38
C GLN A 126 -0.59 1.20 -0.62
N ILE A 127 0.15 0.30 -1.25
CA ILE A 127 1.19 -0.50 -0.62
C ILE A 127 2.54 0.12 -0.96
N TRP A 128 3.20 0.69 0.04
CA TRP A 128 4.48 1.39 -0.10
C TRP A 128 5.63 0.44 0.22
N ASP A 129 6.48 0.18 -0.78
CA ASP A 129 7.75 -0.51 -0.63
C ASP A 129 8.84 0.48 -0.22
N THR A 130 9.55 0.19 0.86
CA THR A 130 10.57 1.09 1.41
C THR A 130 11.96 0.46 1.31
N ALA A 131 12.97 1.27 1.04
CA ALA A 131 14.35 0.81 1.09
C ALA A 131 14.71 0.36 2.52
N GLY A 132 15.18 -0.89 2.65
CA GLY A 132 15.64 -1.43 3.94
C GLY A 132 17.06 -1.04 4.34
N GLN A 133 17.73 -0.17 3.58
CA GLN A 133 19.08 0.29 3.93
C GLN A 133 19.00 1.47 4.89
N GLU A 134 19.80 1.39 5.94
CA GLU A 134 19.87 2.44 6.96
C GLU A 134 20.25 3.82 6.37
N LYS A 135 21.09 3.83 5.34
CA LYS A 135 21.51 5.05 4.63
C LYS A 135 20.36 5.80 3.96
N PHE A 136 19.23 5.13 3.71
CA PHE A 136 18.03 5.73 3.12
C PHE A 136 16.89 5.91 4.13
N LYS A 137 17.09 5.57 5.42
CA LYS A 137 16.05 5.71 6.47
C LYS A 137 15.50 7.14 6.58
N CYS A 138 16.36 8.16 6.49
CA CYS A 138 15.92 9.57 6.53
C CYS A 138 15.05 9.96 5.32
N ILE A 139 15.22 9.30 4.17
CA ILE A 139 14.38 9.52 2.99
C ILE A 139 13.06 8.75 3.15
N ALA A 140 13.12 7.53 3.69
CA ALA A 140 11.95 6.68 3.91
C ALA A 140 10.97 7.23 4.96
N SER A 141 11.46 7.91 6.01
CA SER A 141 10.61 8.39 7.11
C SER A 141 9.50 9.34 6.67
N ALA A 142 9.77 10.23 5.70
CA ALA A 142 8.75 11.12 5.14
C ALA A 142 7.56 10.35 4.51
N TYR A 143 7.80 9.12 4.04
CA TYR A 143 6.77 8.28 3.44
C TYR A 143 6.00 7.44 4.47
N TYR A 144 6.40 7.42 5.74
CA TYR A 144 5.66 6.71 6.79
C TYR A 144 4.40 7.44 7.22
N ARG A 145 4.37 8.77 7.08
CA ARG A 145 3.26 9.62 7.52
C ARG A 145 1.94 9.22 6.88
N GLY A 146 0.90 9.14 7.71
CA GLY A 146 -0.46 8.82 7.31
C GLY A 146 -0.67 7.36 6.94
N ALA A 147 0.20 6.46 7.42
CA ALA A 147 -0.05 5.02 7.32
C ALA A 147 -1.26 4.65 8.18
N GLN A 148 -2.14 3.79 7.65
CA GLN A 148 -3.18 3.11 8.44
C GLN A 148 -2.74 1.70 8.81
N VAL A 149 -1.79 1.13 8.06
CA VAL A 149 -1.22 -0.17 8.31
C VAL A 149 0.30 -0.10 8.22
N ILE A 150 0.98 -0.66 9.21
CA ILE A 150 2.43 -0.84 9.20
C ILE A 150 2.72 -2.34 9.20
N VAL A 151 3.49 -2.78 8.20
CA VAL A 151 3.96 -4.16 8.08
C VAL A 151 5.46 -4.17 8.32
N THR A 152 5.89 -4.84 9.38
CA THR A 152 7.31 -5.01 9.67
C THR A 152 7.73 -6.41 9.24
N ALA A 153 8.61 -6.49 8.25
CA ALA A 153 9.06 -7.75 7.67
C ALA A 153 10.45 -8.16 8.18
N PHE A 154 10.62 -9.45 8.43
CA PHE A 154 11.90 -10.08 8.75
C PHE A 154 12.11 -11.37 7.93
N ASP A 155 13.33 -11.86 7.86
CA ASP A 155 13.68 -13.10 7.20
C ASP A 155 13.61 -14.26 8.21
N MET A 156 12.74 -15.24 7.96
CA MET A 156 12.59 -16.41 8.84
C MET A 156 13.90 -17.18 9.02
N SER A 157 14.82 -17.12 8.05
CA SER A 157 16.12 -17.77 8.11
C SER A 157 17.21 -16.97 8.82
N ASP A 158 16.96 -15.71 9.18
CA ASP A 158 17.91 -14.85 9.90
C ASP A 158 17.24 -14.16 11.10
N ILE A 159 17.39 -14.76 12.28
CA ILE A 159 16.78 -14.30 13.53
C ILE A 159 17.21 -12.88 13.93
N LYS A 160 18.38 -12.39 13.49
CA LYS A 160 18.81 -11.02 13.80
C LYS A 160 17.85 -9.99 13.19
N THR A 161 17.31 -10.30 12.02
CA THR A 161 16.34 -9.43 11.34
C THR A 161 15.03 -9.35 12.12
N LEU A 162 14.66 -10.38 12.90
CA LEU A 162 13.52 -10.34 13.81
C LEU A 162 13.75 -9.34 14.94
N ASP A 163 14.96 -9.29 15.53
CA ASP A 163 15.25 -8.36 16.62
C ASP A 163 15.18 -6.89 16.18
N HIS A 164 15.65 -6.61 14.96
CA HIS A 164 15.61 -5.26 14.39
C HIS A 164 14.19 -4.75 14.09
N THR A 165 13.18 -5.63 14.01
CA THR A 165 11.78 -5.23 13.74
C THR A 165 11.26 -4.22 14.76
N ARG A 166 11.71 -4.31 16.02
CA ARG A 166 11.32 -3.36 17.08
C ARG A 166 11.73 -1.93 16.75
N GLN A 167 12.95 -1.76 16.25
CA GLN A 167 13.46 -0.45 15.84
C GLN A 167 12.69 0.07 14.63
N TRP A 168 12.49 -0.76 13.61
CA TRP A 168 11.74 -0.38 12.40
C TRP A 168 10.31 0.06 12.71
N LEU A 169 9.60 -0.68 13.55
CA LEU A 169 8.26 -0.33 13.96
C LEU A 169 8.24 0.99 14.75
N THR A 170 9.17 1.15 15.68
CA THR A 170 9.29 2.39 16.48
C THR A 170 9.52 3.60 15.58
N GLU A 171 10.39 3.50 14.58
CA GLU A 171 10.65 4.56 13.61
C GLU A 171 9.41 4.86 12.76
N ALA A 172 8.69 3.83 12.29
CA ALA A 172 7.47 4.00 11.50
C ALA A 172 6.32 4.64 12.30
N LEU A 173 6.14 4.25 13.56
CA LEU A 173 5.08 4.79 14.43
C LEU A 173 5.32 6.24 14.84
N LYS A 174 6.58 6.70 14.94
CA LYS A 174 6.91 8.10 15.28
C LYS A 174 6.32 9.13 14.32
N GLU A 175 6.10 8.73 13.07
CA GLU A 175 5.56 9.59 12.00
C GLU A 175 4.03 9.54 11.89
N ASN A 176 3.36 8.80 12.79
CA ASN A 176 1.92 8.57 12.77
C ASN A 176 1.28 8.87 14.13
N GLU A 177 -0.03 9.15 14.12
CA GLU A 177 -0.76 9.40 15.36
C GLU A 177 -0.78 8.13 16.24
N PRO A 178 -0.69 8.27 17.57
CA PRO A 178 -0.74 7.12 18.47
C PRO A 178 -1.99 6.26 18.23
N SER A 179 -1.81 4.94 18.21
CA SER A 179 -2.90 3.97 18.01
C SER A 179 -3.72 4.13 16.72
N SER A 180 -3.19 4.87 15.73
CA SER A 180 -3.87 5.06 14.45
C SER A 180 -3.62 3.96 13.42
N CYS A 181 -2.59 3.13 13.67
CA CYS A 181 -2.09 2.12 12.75
C CYS A 181 -2.42 0.70 13.23
N SER A 182 -2.89 -0.15 12.33
CA SER A 182 -2.84 -1.61 12.52
C SER A 182 -1.43 -2.10 12.23
N VAL A 183 -0.88 -2.94 13.11
CA VAL A 183 0.50 -3.42 13.01
C VAL A 183 0.55 -4.91 12.69
N PHE A 184 1.41 -5.29 11.74
CA PHE A 184 1.67 -6.67 11.37
C PHE A 184 3.16 -6.98 11.43
N LEU A 185 3.50 -8.17 11.91
CA LEU A 185 4.83 -8.76 11.86
C LEU A 185 4.84 -9.89 10.83
N VAL A 186 5.72 -9.81 9.83
CA VAL A 186 5.74 -10.76 8.72
C VAL A 186 7.08 -11.47 8.63
N GLY A 187 7.07 -12.77 8.89
CA GLY A 187 8.17 -13.68 8.63
C GLY A 187 8.16 -14.12 7.17
N THR A 188 9.13 -13.67 6.41
CA THR A 188 9.29 -13.99 4.98
C THR A 188 10.26 -15.16 4.76
N LYS A 189 10.28 -15.71 3.55
CA LYS A 189 11.19 -16.80 3.14
C LYS A 189 11.08 -18.07 3.99
N ASN A 190 9.89 -18.37 4.49
CA ASN A 190 9.67 -19.59 5.28
C ASN A 190 10.02 -20.88 4.50
N ASP A 191 10.09 -20.81 3.16
CA ASP A 191 10.51 -21.90 2.27
C ASP A 191 11.99 -22.30 2.39
N LEU A 192 12.82 -21.48 3.05
CA LEU A 192 14.23 -21.78 3.29
C LEU A 192 14.45 -22.65 4.53
N LEU A 193 13.43 -22.83 5.37
CA LEU A 193 13.53 -23.57 6.62
C LEU A 193 12.94 -24.98 6.50
N SER A 194 13.49 -25.93 7.28
CA SER A 194 12.79 -27.19 7.53
C SER A 194 11.52 -26.93 8.36
N PRO A 195 10.53 -27.83 8.34
CA PRO A 195 9.33 -27.69 9.17
C PRO A 195 9.63 -27.47 10.66
N GLU A 196 10.63 -28.17 11.21
CA GLU A 196 11.03 -28.03 12.62
C GLU A 196 11.69 -26.69 12.90
N ALA A 197 12.56 -26.21 12.00
CA ALA A 197 13.22 -24.92 12.13
C ALA A 197 12.20 -23.77 12.00
N ARG A 198 11.26 -23.88 11.06
CA ARG A 198 10.15 -22.94 10.88
C ARG A 198 9.34 -22.81 12.16
N LEU A 199 8.92 -23.92 12.77
CA LEU A 199 8.13 -23.89 14.01
C LEU A 199 8.87 -23.19 15.16
N ARG A 200 10.19 -23.41 15.29
CA ARG A 200 11.00 -22.74 16.32
C ARG A 200 11.03 -21.23 16.11
N THR A 201 11.29 -20.78 14.88
CA THR A 201 11.30 -19.35 14.55
C THR A 201 9.91 -18.72 14.74
N GLU A 202 8.84 -19.42 14.37
CA GLU A 202 7.46 -18.94 14.57
C GLU A 202 7.15 -18.73 16.06
N ILE A 203 7.57 -19.63 16.95
CA ILE A 203 7.39 -19.47 18.40
C ILE A 203 8.06 -18.18 18.91
N ASP A 204 9.27 -17.89 18.45
CA ASP A 204 9.96 -16.66 18.86
C ASP A 204 9.33 -15.42 18.22
N ALA A 205 8.93 -15.49 16.96
CA ALA A 205 8.23 -14.41 16.28
C ALA A 205 6.88 -14.07 16.94
N VAL A 206 6.13 -15.06 17.41
CA VAL A 206 4.89 -14.86 18.18
C VAL A 206 5.14 -14.06 19.46
N LYS A 207 6.22 -14.35 20.20
CA LYS A 207 6.58 -13.57 21.40
C LYS A 207 6.86 -12.11 21.06
N VAL A 208 7.65 -11.88 20.00
CA VAL A 208 7.94 -10.51 19.53
C VAL A 208 6.67 -9.82 19.05
N ALA A 209 5.78 -10.51 18.33
CA ALA A 209 4.51 -9.94 17.86
C ALA A 209 3.62 -9.47 19.02
N LEU A 210 3.55 -10.23 20.12
CA LEU A 210 2.81 -9.85 21.32
C LEU A 210 3.39 -8.59 21.97
N GLU A 211 4.72 -8.48 22.07
CA GLU A 211 5.40 -7.28 22.58
C GLU A 211 5.11 -6.06 21.71
N LEU A 212 5.11 -6.24 20.39
CA LEU A 212 4.89 -5.17 19.41
C LEU A 212 3.43 -4.80 19.23
N GLN A 213 2.50 -5.52 19.85
CA GLN A 213 1.08 -5.45 19.52
C GLN A 213 0.88 -5.53 17.99
N ALA A 214 1.53 -6.52 17.37
CA ALA A 214 1.40 -6.86 15.96
C ALA A 214 0.68 -8.21 15.73
N GLU A 215 -0.06 -8.35 14.63
CA GLU A 215 -0.54 -9.66 14.16
C GLU A 215 0.58 -10.36 13.35
N PHE A 216 0.93 -11.61 13.71
CA PHE A 216 2.02 -12.35 13.07
C PHE A 216 1.56 -13.19 11.86
N TRP A 217 2.37 -13.19 10.80
CA TRP A 217 2.20 -14.01 9.60
C TRP A 217 3.53 -14.61 9.13
N SER A 218 3.56 -15.91 8.81
CA SER A 218 4.69 -16.58 8.17
C SER A 218 4.33 -16.94 6.73
N LEU A 219 5.16 -16.52 5.78
CA LEU A 219 4.87 -16.61 4.34
C LEU A 219 6.13 -16.81 3.48
N SER A 220 5.91 -17.16 2.20
CA SER A 220 6.96 -17.15 1.19
C SER A 220 6.50 -16.49 -0.10
N SER A 221 7.19 -15.40 -0.47
CA SER A 221 7.00 -14.74 -1.76
C SER A 221 7.45 -15.62 -2.94
N LYS A 222 8.30 -16.62 -2.70
CA LYS A 222 8.79 -17.52 -3.75
C LYS A 222 7.74 -18.56 -4.10
N THR A 223 7.16 -19.23 -3.09
CA THR A 223 6.13 -20.26 -3.29
C THR A 223 4.72 -19.66 -3.44
N GLY A 224 4.51 -18.44 -2.96
CA GLY A 224 3.21 -17.79 -2.86
C GLY A 224 2.43 -18.16 -1.59
N GLU A 225 2.97 -19.03 -0.73
CA GLU A 225 2.32 -19.48 0.49
C GLU A 225 1.97 -18.29 1.39
N ASN A 226 0.70 -18.20 1.81
CA ASN A 226 0.11 -17.20 2.72
C ASN A 226 0.17 -15.74 2.26
N VAL A 227 0.74 -15.43 1.08
CA VAL A 227 0.87 -14.04 0.60
C VAL A 227 -0.49 -13.42 0.32
N LYS A 228 -1.37 -14.16 -0.37
CA LYS A 228 -2.71 -13.66 -0.73
C LYS A 228 -3.57 -13.49 0.51
N GLU A 229 -3.58 -14.49 1.37
CA GLU A 229 -4.34 -14.53 2.63
C GLU A 229 -3.94 -13.38 3.55
N PHE A 230 -2.63 -13.10 3.65
CA PHE A 230 -2.10 -11.99 4.42
C PHE A 230 -2.65 -10.64 3.92
N PHE A 231 -2.50 -10.31 2.64
CA PHE A 231 -2.98 -9.02 2.12
C PHE A 231 -4.50 -8.90 2.12
N PHE A 232 -5.22 -10.03 2.01
CA PHE A 232 -6.68 -10.05 2.17
C PHE A 232 -7.08 -9.69 3.60
N ARG A 233 -6.40 -10.26 4.60
CA ARG A 233 -6.60 -9.92 6.01
C ARG A 233 -6.31 -8.45 6.28
N VAL A 234 -5.20 -7.93 5.74
CA VAL A 234 -4.85 -6.50 5.81
C VAL A 234 -5.95 -5.63 5.19
N ALA A 235 -6.42 -5.97 3.98
CA ALA A 235 -7.45 -5.21 3.29
C ALA A 235 -8.77 -5.19 4.07
N ALA A 236 -9.19 -6.33 4.62
CA ALA A 236 -10.42 -6.44 5.41
C ALA A 236 -10.38 -5.60 6.69
N LEU A 237 -9.29 -5.69 7.45
CA LEU A 237 -9.12 -4.91 8.69
C LEU A 237 -9.05 -3.41 8.41
N ALA A 238 -8.28 -3.01 7.40
CA ALA A 238 -8.14 -1.61 7.01
C ALA A 238 -9.44 -1.02 6.46
N PHE A 239 -10.22 -1.83 5.72
CA PHE A 239 -11.55 -1.44 5.25
C PHE A 239 -12.50 -1.21 6.43
N GLU A 240 -12.57 -2.16 7.36
CA GLU A 240 -13.46 -2.04 8.53
C GLU A 240 -13.12 -0.80 9.37
N ASP A 241 -11.83 -0.57 9.66
CA ASP A 241 -11.37 0.62 10.37
C ASP A 241 -11.77 1.92 9.64
N ALA A 242 -11.61 1.96 8.31
CA ALA A 242 -12.03 3.10 7.50
C ALA A 242 -13.55 3.34 7.56
N ILE A 243 -14.37 2.28 7.58
CA ILE A 243 -15.83 2.41 7.76
C ILE A 243 -16.16 2.98 9.13
N LEU A 244 -15.56 2.45 10.20
CA LEU A 244 -15.87 2.85 11.57
C LEU A 244 -15.51 4.33 11.81
N LYS A 245 -14.32 4.75 11.37
CA LYS A 245 -13.89 6.17 11.45
C LYS A 245 -14.85 7.11 10.73
N GLU A 246 -15.37 6.71 9.57
CA GLU A 246 -16.34 7.50 8.82
C GLU A 246 -17.70 7.61 9.55
N LEU A 247 -18.14 6.54 10.21
CA LEU A 247 -19.37 6.52 11.00
C LEU A 247 -19.29 7.40 12.25
N GLU A 248 -18.11 7.50 12.85
CA GLU A 248 -17.83 8.34 14.02
C GLU A 248 -17.74 9.84 13.67
N GLY A 249 -17.88 10.21 12.39
CA GLY A 249 -17.80 11.59 11.94
C GLY A 249 -16.37 12.14 11.87
N ALA A 250 -15.35 11.27 11.97
CA ALA A 250 -13.99 11.66 11.66
C ALA A 250 -13.91 11.95 10.16
N ASN A 251 -13.52 13.18 9.79
CA ASN A 251 -13.23 13.52 8.41
C ASN A 251 -12.28 12.45 7.82
N PRO A 252 -12.53 11.95 6.59
CA PRO A 252 -11.63 11.01 5.96
C PRO A 252 -10.21 11.61 5.95
N PRO A 253 -9.16 10.79 6.18
CA PRO A 253 -7.79 11.30 6.15
C PRO A 253 -7.60 12.08 4.84
N SER A 254 -7.14 13.31 5.02
CA SER A 254 -6.99 14.34 3.99
C SER A 254 -6.51 13.77 2.66
N ARG A 255 -7.17 14.19 1.58
CA ARG A 255 -6.74 13.94 0.21
C ARG A 255 -5.29 14.38 0.04
N ILE A 256 -4.38 13.43 -0.15
CA ILE A 256 -3.00 13.70 -0.54
C ILE A 256 -2.89 13.33 -2.02
N GLY A 257 -2.76 14.35 -2.88
CA GLY A 257 -2.52 14.14 -4.32
C GLY A 257 -3.23 15.07 -5.31
N GLU A 258 -3.31 16.38 -5.05
CA GLU A 258 -3.19 17.34 -6.16
C GLU A 258 -1.71 17.78 -6.19
N GLY A 259 -0.89 16.96 -6.87
CA GLY A 259 0.42 17.44 -7.30
C GLY A 259 0.18 18.53 -8.33
N SER A 260 0.53 19.76 -7.99
CA SER A 260 0.69 20.83 -8.97
C SER A 260 1.70 20.35 -10.00
N ILE A 261 1.21 19.98 -11.19
CA ILE A 261 2.02 19.88 -12.39
C ILE A 261 2.61 21.28 -12.57
N LEU A 262 3.90 21.43 -12.27
CA LEU A 262 4.68 22.55 -12.77
C LEU A 262 4.59 22.46 -14.29
N SER A 263 3.73 23.30 -14.87
CA SER A 263 3.67 23.52 -16.29
C SER A 263 4.96 24.20 -16.70
N ASP A 264 5.78 23.49 -17.46
CA ASP A 264 6.83 24.07 -18.28
C ASP A 264 6.21 25.12 -19.22
N THR A 265 6.26 26.38 -18.82
CA THR A 265 6.21 27.51 -19.75
C THR A 265 7.64 27.97 -20.00
N VAL A 266 8.22 27.39 -21.04
CA VAL A 266 9.33 27.97 -21.76
C VAL A 266 8.80 29.22 -22.47
N ASP A 267 9.01 30.39 -21.88
CA ASP A 267 8.97 31.64 -22.62
C ASP A 267 10.40 32.17 -22.83
N LYS A 268 10.75 32.26 -24.11
CA LYS A 268 11.95 32.92 -24.63
C LYS A 268 11.66 34.41 -24.84
N ALA A 269 12.73 35.20 -24.73
CA ALA A 269 12.87 36.66 -24.90
C ALA A 269 12.56 37.44 -23.62
N GLU A 270 13.46 38.27 -23.08
CA GLU A 270 14.24 39.28 -23.79
C GLU A 270 15.72 39.38 -23.36
N VAL A 271 16.52 39.84 -24.32
CA VAL A 271 17.94 40.17 -24.22
C VAL A 271 18.10 41.65 -23.87
N GLN A 272 18.81 41.95 -22.78
CA GLN A 272 19.63 43.15 -22.51
C GLN A 272 20.07 43.03 -21.03
N GLY A 273 21.33 42.94 -20.62
CA GLY A 273 22.60 43.35 -21.19
C GLY A 273 23.29 44.28 -20.18
N MET A 274 24.01 43.76 -19.17
CA MET A 274 25.03 44.55 -18.45
C MET A 274 26.00 43.70 -17.59
N LYS A 275 27.19 43.54 -18.16
CA LYS A 275 28.56 43.58 -17.58
C LYS A 275 28.84 43.04 -16.16
N LYS A 276 29.63 41.94 -16.16
CA LYS A 276 30.88 41.68 -15.40
C LYS A 276 31.17 42.56 -14.18
N THR A 277 31.40 41.92 -13.02
CA THR A 277 32.73 41.92 -12.37
C THR A 277 32.88 40.78 -11.36
N CYS A 278 34.08 40.20 -11.38
CA CYS A 278 34.66 39.26 -10.43
C CYS A 278 35.24 40.04 -9.25
N CYS A 279 35.06 39.54 -8.02
CA CYS A 279 35.97 39.56 -6.88
C CYS A 279 35.42 38.59 -5.83
#